data_AF-A0A3N4HGQ4-F1
#
_entry.id   AF-A0A3N4HGQ4-F1
#
_cell.length_a   1.000
_cell.length_b   1.000
_cell.length_c   1.000
_cell.angle_alpha   90.00
_cell.angle_beta   90.00
_cell.angle_gamma   90.00
#
_symmetry.space_group_name_H-M   'P 1'
#
loop_
_entity.id
_entity.type
_entity.pdbx_description
1 polymer ?
#
loop_
_entity_poly.entity_id
_entity_poly.type
_entity_poly.pdbx_seq_one_letter_code
_entity_poly.pdbx_strand_id
1 'polypeptide(L)'
;MSPPTNPLTQQTLLPPPLPSLSPETLTIVPPIHSLLAPLTLDTLDAKHFQHQATIVKLRIGKLKQAIAQLPDAEKSLEELRQEVEEAERRVGKMREVLGALVDSGKAQGEGTGQ
;
A
#
# COMPACT_ATOMS: atom_id res chain seq x y z
N MET A 1 17.92 20.98 47.03
CA MET A 1 17.60 21.57 45.72
C MET A 1 17.80 20.48 44.68
N SER A 2 16.71 19.85 44.23
CA SER A 2 16.76 18.81 43.20
C SER A 2 16.47 19.46 41.85
N PRO A 3 17.23 19.16 40.78
CA PRO A 3 16.92 19.68 39.45
C PRO A 3 15.68 18.97 38.86
N PRO A 4 14.87 19.66 38.04
CA PRO A 4 13.66 19.09 37.45
C PRO A 4 14.03 18.06 36.36
N THR A 5 13.49 16.85 36.53
CA THR A 5 13.51 15.79 35.52
C THR A 5 12.66 16.21 34.32
N ASN A 6 13.33 16.53 33.21
CA ASN A 6 12.73 16.69 31.89
C ASN A 6 12.80 15.35 31.15
N PRO A 7 11.68 14.65 30.87
CA PRO A 7 11.72 13.43 30.06
C PRO A 7 11.50 13.78 28.58
N LEU A 8 12.51 14.30 27.87
CA LEU A 8 12.36 14.48 26.41
C LEU A 8 13.62 14.36 25.54
N THR A 9 14.75 13.82 26.01
CA THR A 9 15.90 13.67 25.08
C THR A 9 16.65 12.38 25.27
N GLN A 10 16.03 11.27 24.84
CA GLN A 10 16.79 10.10 24.42
C GLN A 10 16.06 9.39 23.28
N GLN A 11 15.87 10.10 22.16
CA GLN A 11 15.66 9.43 20.88
C GLN A 11 17.02 9.00 20.36
N THR A 12 17.45 7.82 20.83
CA THR A 12 18.48 7.02 20.17
C THR A 12 18.09 6.84 18.71
N LEU A 13 19.04 7.16 17.83
CA LEU A 13 19.05 7.05 16.37
C LEU A 13 18.85 5.61 15.86
N LEU A 14 17.76 4.93 16.24
CA LEU A 14 17.33 3.70 15.59
C LEU A 14 16.32 4.07 14.50
N PRO A 15 16.55 3.67 13.23
CA PRO A 15 15.54 3.85 12.19
C PRO A 15 14.24 3.20 12.68
N PRO A 16 13.08 3.87 12.49
CA PRO A 16 11.80 3.27 12.84
C PRO A 16 11.71 1.88 12.21
N PRO A 17 11.21 0.87 12.94
CA PRO A 17 11.03 -0.46 12.37
C PRO A 17 10.18 -0.31 11.12
N LEU A 18 10.74 -0.66 9.96
CA LEU A 18 9.97 -0.69 8.72
C LEU A 18 8.75 -1.58 8.97
N PRO A 19 7.54 -1.17 8.54
CA PRO A 19 6.41 -2.08 8.53
C PRO A 19 6.84 -3.33 7.75
N SER A 20 6.65 -4.50 8.33
CA SER A 20 6.91 -5.77 7.66
C SER A 20 6.00 -5.84 6.43
N LEU A 21 6.53 -5.46 5.26
CA LEU A 21 5.82 -5.56 4.00
C LEU A 21 5.71 -7.05 3.68
N SER A 22 4.52 -7.62 3.86
CA SER A 22 4.22 -8.98 3.42
C SER A 22 4.55 -9.10 1.93
N PRO A 23 5.16 -10.20 1.45
CA PRO A 23 5.53 -10.35 0.03
C PRO A 23 4.35 -10.13 -0.93
N GLU A 24 3.13 -10.43 -0.47
CA GLU A 24 1.86 -10.16 -1.15
C GLU A 24 1.65 -8.68 -1.53
N THR A 25 2.07 -7.72 -0.69
CA THR A 25 1.89 -6.28 -0.97
C THR A 25 2.85 -5.76 -2.04
N LEU A 26 4.00 -6.41 -2.21
CA LEU A 26 4.96 -6.07 -3.24
C LEU A 26 4.52 -6.58 -4.62
N THR A 27 3.74 -7.66 -4.68
CA THR A 27 3.11 -8.15 -5.93
C THR A 27 2.14 -7.15 -6.56
N ILE A 28 1.50 -6.31 -5.73
CA ILE A 28 0.53 -5.30 -6.18
C ILE A 28 1.20 -4.20 -7.02
N VAL A 29 2.52 -4.00 -6.84
CA VAL A 29 3.33 -3.08 -7.67
C VAL A 29 4.46 -3.85 -8.36
N PRO A 30 4.18 -4.52 -9.49
CA PRO A 30 5.14 -5.38 -10.21
C PRO A 30 6.50 -4.72 -10.53
N PRO A 31 6.56 -3.42 -10.89
CA PRO A 31 7.83 -2.74 -11.13
C PRO A 31 8.71 -2.61 -9.88
N ILE A 32 8.12 -2.37 -8.70
CA ILE A 32 8.85 -2.17 -7.44
C ILE A 32 9.41 -3.49 -6.92
N HIS A 33 8.62 -4.56 -6.97
CA HIS A 33 9.05 -5.90 -6.55
C HIS A 33 10.31 -6.37 -7.31
N SER A 34 10.32 -6.17 -8.63
CA SER A 34 11.45 -6.57 -9.49
C SER A 34 12.74 -5.80 -9.19
N LEU A 35 12.62 -4.57 -8.67
CA LEU A 35 13.76 -3.73 -8.31
C LEU A 35 14.31 -4.03 -6.90
N LEU A 36 13.45 -4.52 -5.99
CA LEU A 36 13.80 -4.85 -4.60
C LEU A 36 14.35 -6.26 -4.42
N ALA A 37 13.81 -7.26 -5.14
CA ALA A 37 14.23 -8.66 -5.01
C ALA A 37 15.76 -8.90 -5.08
N PRO A 38 16.52 -8.22 -5.96
CA PRO A 38 17.97 -8.41 -6.05
C PRO A 38 18.78 -7.38 -5.23
N LEU A 39 18.15 -6.66 -4.30
CA LEU A 39 18.81 -5.81 -3.30
C LEU A 39 18.91 -6.49 -1.93
N THR A 40 18.43 -7.74 -1.81
CA THR A 40 18.64 -8.55 -0.62
C THR A 40 20.13 -8.87 -0.45
N LEU A 41 20.57 -8.87 0.80
CA LEU A 41 21.97 -8.85 1.24
C LEU A 41 22.83 -9.98 0.64
N ASP A 42 22.18 -11.07 0.21
CA ASP A 42 22.80 -12.28 -0.35
C ASP A 42 23.49 -12.07 -1.72
N THR A 43 23.27 -10.93 -2.37
CA THR A 43 23.80 -10.66 -3.72
C THR A 43 25.09 -9.84 -3.75
N LEU A 44 25.57 -9.37 -2.59
CA LEU A 44 26.76 -8.52 -2.51
C LEU A 44 28.07 -9.33 -2.45
N ASP A 45 28.77 -9.43 -3.58
CA ASP A 45 30.08 -10.09 -3.70
C ASP A 45 31.21 -9.08 -3.51
N ALA A 46 32.13 -9.37 -2.56
CA ALA A 46 33.21 -8.48 -2.18
C ALA A 46 34.19 -8.19 -3.33
N LYS A 47 34.37 -9.10 -4.29
CA LYS A 47 35.29 -8.92 -5.43
C LYS A 47 34.73 -7.98 -6.49
N HIS A 48 33.41 -7.82 -6.56
CA HIS A 48 32.73 -6.98 -7.55
C HIS A 48 31.98 -5.79 -6.91
N PHE A 49 32.34 -5.43 -5.69
CA PHE A 49 31.62 -4.45 -4.87
C PHE A 49 31.37 -3.11 -5.57
N GLN A 50 32.36 -2.54 -6.28
CA GLN A 50 32.18 -1.26 -6.99
C GLN A 50 31.15 -1.35 -8.13
N HIS A 51 31.17 -2.45 -8.89
CA HIS A 51 30.22 -2.68 -9.96
C HIS A 51 28.81 -2.91 -9.39
N GLN A 52 28.71 -3.73 -8.35
CA GLN A 52 27.45 -3.99 -7.67
C GLN A 52 26.89 -2.75 -6.95
N ALA A 53 27.74 -1.92 -6.34
CA ALA A 53 27.33 -0.64 -5.74
C ALA A 53 26.72 0.31 -6.79
N THR A 54 27.24 0.30 -8.02
CA THR A 54 26.66 1.06 -9.13
C THR A 54 25.28 0.53 -9.52
N ILE A 55 25.13 -0.80 -9.60
CA ILE A 55 23.84 -1.46 -9.87
C ILE A 55 22.82 -1.14 -8.77
N VAL A 56 23.23 -1.22 -7.50
CA VAL A 56 22.39 -0.88 -6.35
C VAL A 56 21.94 0.58 -6.42
N LYS A 57 22.86 1.52 -6.67
CA LYS A 57 22.52 2.95 -6.84
C LYS A 57 21.51 3.17 -7.98
N LEU A 58 21.71 2.52 -9.12
CA LEU A 58 20.80 2.60 -10.27
C LEU A 58 19.41 2.08 -9.92
N ARG A 59 19.34 0.93 -9.24
CA ARG A 59 18.07 0.33 -8.81
C ARG A 59 17.35 1.18 -7.76
N ILE A 60 18.08 1.75 -6.80
CA ILE A 60 17.53 2.72 -5.85
C ILE A 60 16.94 3.94 -6.59
N GLY A 61 17.65 4.44 -7.62
CA GLY A 61 17.14 5.52 -8.47
C GLY A 61 15.83 5.15 -9.17
N LYS A 62 15.78 3.97 -9.81
CA LYS A 62 14.56 3.44 -10.45
C LYS A 62 13.43 3.22 -9.47
N LEU A 63 13.74 2.76 -8.25
CA LEU A 63 12.77 2.55 -7.19
C LEU A 63 12.16 3.88 -6.75
N LYS A 64 12.97 4.91 -6.53
CA LYS A 64 12.48 6.27 -6.21
C LYS A 64 11.56 6.80 -7.30
N GLN A 65 11.94 6.61 -8.57
CA GLN A 65 11.12 7.02 -9.70
C GLN A 65 9.81 6.22 -9.80
N ALA A 66 9.83 4.91 -9.51
CA ALA A 66 8.65 4.07 -9.50
C ALA A 66 7.69 4.45 -8.37
N ILE A 67 8.22 4.75 -7.17
CA ILE A 67 7.43 5.25 -6.03
C ILE A 67 6.76 6.58 -6.39
N ALA A 68 7.49 7.52 -6.99
CA ALA A 68 6.94 8.82 -7.41
C ALA A 68 5.86 8.73 -8.50
N GLN A 69 5.75 7.60 -9.19
CA GLN A 69 4.73 7.35 -10.22
C GLN A 69 3.49 6.63 -9.67
N LEU A 70 3.47 6.26 -8.38
CA LEU A 70 2.29 5.63 -7.78
C LEU A 70 1.16 6.68 -7.67
N PRO A 71 -0.08 6.32 -8.07
CA PRO A 71 -1.20 7.26 -8.14
C PRO A 71 -1.56 7.88 -6.78
N ASP A 72 -1.30 7.15 -5.70
CA ASP A 72 -1.61 7.54 -4.33
C ASP A 72 -0.35 7.76 -3.49
N ALA A 73 0.83 7.95 -4.11
CA ALA A 73 2.08 8.15 -3.38
C ALA A 73 2.07 9.37 -2.45
N GLU A 74 1.27 10.39 -2.79
CA GLU A 74 1.15 11.62 -2.00
C GLU A 74 -0.02 11.57 -1.02
N LYS A 75 -0.91 10.57 -1.12
CA LYS A 75 -2.06 10.45 -0.23
C LYS A 75 -1.63 9.91 1.13
N SER A 76 -2.20 10.48 2.18
CA SER A 76 -2.12 9.93 3.52
C SER A 76 -2.91 8.63 3.63
N LEU A 77 -2.47 7.75 4.52
CA LEU A 77 -3.16 6.49 4.82
C LEU A 77 -4.60 6.75 5.29
N GLU A 78 -4.83 7.86 5.98
CA GLU A 78 -6.16 8.27 6.45
C GLU A 78 -7.10 8.64 5.28
N GLU A 79 -6.59 9.38 4.29
CA GLU A 79 -7.37 9.75 3.10
C GLU A 79 -7.77 8.49 2.30
N LEU A 80 -6.86 7.53 2.19
CA LEU A 80 -7.13 6.27 1.52
C LEU A 80 -8.18 5.43 2.27
N ARG A 81 -8.17 5.44 3.60
CA ARG A 81 -9.22 4.78 4.42
C ARG A 81 -10.59 5.40 4.20
N GLN A 82 -10.66 6.73 4.16
CA GLN A 82 -11.91 7.44 3.88
C GLN A 82 -12.43 7.13 2.47
N GLU A 83 -11.55 7.05 1.48
CA GLU A 83 -11.92 6.69 0.10
C GLU A 83 -12.49 5.26 0.02
N VAL A 84 -11.88 4.30 0.73
CA VAL A 84 -12.41 2.94 0.84
C VAL A 84 -13.78 2.92 1.50
N GLU A 85 -13.97 3.65 2.60
CA GLU A 85 -15.26 3.71 3.30
C GLU A 85 -16.37 4.29 2.41
N GLU A 86 -16.08 5.36 1.66
CA GLU A 86 -17.04 5.92 0.71
C GLU A 86 -17.37 4.94 -0.42
N ALA A 87 -16.36 4.27 -0.97
CA ALA A 87 -16.53 3.27 -2.02
C ALA A 87 -17.41 2.11 -1.53
N GLU A 88 -17.15 1.59 -0.32
CA GLU A 88 -17.94 0.54 0.31
C GLU A 88 -19.40 0.99 0.54
N ARG A 89 -19.62 2.22 1.02
CA ARG A 89 -20.97 2.80 1.18
C ARG A 89 -21.72 2.86 -0.15
N ARG A 90 -21.05 3.29 -1.22
CA ARG A 90 -21.64 3.38 -2.57
C ARG A 90 -22.00 2.00 -3.11
N VAL A 91 -21.11 1.01 -2.96
CA VAL A 91 -21.39 -0.38 -3.34
C VAL A 91 -22.57 -0.93 -2.55
N GLY A 92 -22.66 -0.64 -1.24
CA GLY A 92 -23.80 -1.00 -0.41
C GLY A 92 -25.12 -0.48 -0.97
N LYS A 93 -25.18 0.82 -1.29
CA LYS A 93 -26.37 1.44 -1.90
C LYS A 93 -26.71 0.84 -3.26
N MET A 94 -25.71 0.57 -4.11
CA MET A 94 -25.94 -0.07 -5.40
C MET A 94 -26.52 -1.48 -5.25
N ARG A 95 -26.03 -2.25 -4.27
CA ARG A 95 -26.56 -3.59 -3.97
C ARG A 95 -28.02 -3.53 -3.48
N GLU A 96 -28.36 -2.55 -2.65
CA GLU A 96 -29.74 -2.31 -2.19
C GLU A 96 -30.68 -2.00 -3.36
N VAL A 97 -30.29 -1.05 -4.22
CA VAL A 97 -31.08 -0.68 -5.40
C VAL A 97 -31.27 -1.88 -6.33
N LEU A 98 -30.19 -2.62 -6.62
CA LEU A 98 -30.28 -3.83 -7.43
C LEU A 98 -31.21 -4.89 -6.79
N GLY A 99 -31.15 -5.06 -5.47
CA GLY A 99 -32.07 -5.91 -4.73
C GLY A 99 -33.53 -5.50 -4.94
N ALA A 100 -33.84 -4.22 -4.75
CA ALA A 100 -35.20 -3.68 -4.93
C ALA A 100 -35.71 -3.85 -6.37
N LEU A 101 -34.84 -3.69 -7.38
CA LEU A 101 -35.18 -3.91 -8.79
C LEU A 101 -35.49 -5.38 -9.06
N VAL A 102 -34.70 -6.30 -8.50
CA VAL A 102 -34.92 -7.75 -8.63
C VAL A 102 -36.25 -8.16 -7.97
N ASP A 103 -36.55 -7.65 -6.77
CA ASP A 103 -37.81 -7.94 -6.08
C ASP A 103 -39.02 -7.40 -6.85
N SER A 104 -38.90 -6.19 -7.40
CA SER A 104 -39.94 -5.60 -8.25
C SER A 104 -40.19 -6.42 -9.52
N GLY A 105 -39.14 -6.96 -10.15
CA GLY A 105 -39.26 -7.84 -11.31
C GLY A 105 -39.96 -9.17 -11.02
N LYS A 106 -39.77 -9.74 -9.82
CA LYS A 106 -40.47 -10.97 -9.41
C LYS A 106 -41.97 -10.74 -9.19
N ALA A 107 -42.34 -9.66 -8.51
CA ALA A 107 -43.74 -9.31 -8.27
C ALA A 107 -44.54 -9.08 -9.56
N GLN A 108 -43.87 -8.63 -10.62
CA GLN A 108 -44.49 -8.40 -11.94
C GLN A 108 -44.65 -9.68 -12.78
N GLY A 109 -43.87 -10.74 -12.49
CA GLY A 109 -43.91 -12.03 -13.20
C GLY A 109 -45.00 -13.01 -12.72
N GLU A 110 -45.48 -12.88 -11.47
CA GLU A 110 -46.52 -13.77 -10.92
C GLU A 110 -47.97 -13.32 -11.23
N GLY A 111 -48.16 -12.17 -11.90
CA GLY A 111 -49.49 -11.58 -12.14
C GLY A 111 -50.11 -11.78 -13.54
N THR A 112 -49.47 -12.50 -14.47
CA THR A 112 -49.95 -12.61 -15.88
C THR A 112 -50.26 -14.03 -16.37
N GLY A 113 -50.43 -14.99 -15.47
CA GLY A 113 -50.94 -16.33 -15.80
C GLY A 113 -52.34 -16.58 -15.25
N GLN A 114 -53.38 -16.03 -15.88
CA GLN A 114 -54.77 -16.52 -15.77
C GLN A 114 -55.33 -16.76 -17.16
#